data_AF-A0A3B1AQW8-F1
#
_entry.id   AF-A0A3B1AQW8-F1
#
_cell.length_a   1.000
_cell.length_b   1.000
_cell.length_c   1.000
_cell.angle_alpha   90.00
_cell.angle_beta   90.00
_cell.angle_gamma   90.00
#
_symmetry.space_group_name_H-M   'P 1'
#
loop_
_entity.id
_entity.type
_entity.pdbx_description
1 polymer ?
#
loop_
_entity_poly.entity_id
_entity_poly.type
_entity_poly.pdbx_seq_one_letter_code
_entity_poly.pdbx_strand_id
1 'polypeptide(L)'
;EEGENRFLEGYRKQFTHLYTTSHPGPLVLLDGEANDDDLQLAAQLAARFSQGKMADTVRVELHEKGATKRELDVTPLTNEEIPVEWYL
;
A
#
# COMPACT_ATOMS: atom_id res chain seq x y z
N GLU A 1 8.28 -19.47 -11.56
CA GLU A 1 7.72 -18.93 -10.30
C GLU A 1 8.77 -18.61 -9.24
N GLU A 2 9.79 -19.45 -8.97
CA GLU A 2 10.78 -19.18 -7.90
C GLU A 2 11.58 -17.87 -8.02
N GLY A 3 11.78 -17.37 -9.25
CA GLY A 3 12.46 -16.10 -9.49
C GLY A 3 11.69 -14.88 -8.99
N GLU A 4 10.36 -14.90 -9.08
CA GLU A 4 9.49 -13.78 -8.68
C GLU A 4 9.42 -13.68 -7.15
N ASN A 5 9.34 -14.82 -6.46
CA ASN A 5 9.38 -14.86 -5.00
C ASN A 5 10.72 -14.37 -4.42
N ARG A 6 11.86 -14.74 -5.01
CA ARG A 6 13.17 -14.19 -4.60
C ARG A 6 13.33 -12.71 -4.95
N PHE A 7 12.66 -12.21 -5.99
CA PHE A 7 12.67 -10.80 -6.37
C PHE A 7 11.85 -9.93 -5.40
N LEU A 8 10.68 -10.42 -4.96
CA LEU A 8 9.79 -9.73 -4.02
C LEU A 8 10.32 -9.75 -2.56
N GLU A 9 11.01 -10.80 -2.14
CA GLU A 9 11.71 -10.90 -0.85
C GLU A 9 12.81 -9.82 -0.69
N GLY A 10 13.48 -9.44 -1.79
CA GLY A 10 14.52 -8.42 -1.79
C GLY A 10 13.99 -6.99 -1.61
N TYR A 11 12.85 -6.68 -2.23
CA TYR A 11 12.23 -5.35 -2.19
C TYR A 11 11.67 -4.99 -0.80
N ARG A 12 11.07 -5.95 -0.07
CA ARG A 12 10.52 -5.70 1.28
C ARG A 12 11.54 -5.18 2.29
N LYS A 13 12.82 -5.52 2.12
CA LYS A 13 13.89 -5.09 3.05
C LYS A 13 14.50 -3.75 2.69
N GLN A 14 14.24 -3.24 1.48
CA GLN A 14 14.90 -2.06 0.94
C GLN A 14 13.96 -0.85 0.86
N PHE A 15 12.66 -1.10 0.71
CA PHE A 15 11.64 -0.09 0.51
C PHE A 15 10.60 -0.08 1.62
N THR A 16 10.03 1.11 1.86
CA THR A 16 8.77 1.20 2.58
C THR A 16 7.71 0.47 1.77
N HIS A 17 6.93 -0.37 2.43
CA HIS A 17 5.92 -1.18 1.75
C HIS A 17 4.65 -1.34 2.56
N LEU A 18 3.54 -1.52 1.85
CA LEU A 18 2.21 -1.64 2.43
C LEU A 18 1.46 -2.81 1.81
N TYR A 19 0.58 -3.43 2.58
CA TYR A 19 -0.43 -4.34 2.06
C TYR A 19 -1.66 -4.33 2.95
N THR A 20 -2.81 -4.60 2.35
CA THR A 20 -4.08 -4.71 3.07
C THR A 20 -4.14 -6.03 3.83
N THR A 21 -4.55 -5.98 5.11
CA THR A 21 -4.68 -7.18 5.96
C THR A 21 -6.13 -7.59 6.20
N SER A 22 -7.05 -6.62 6.09
CA SER A 22 -8.50 -6.87 6.24
C SER A 22 -9.15 -7.45 4.98
N HIS A 23 -8.61 -7.12 3.81
CA HIS A 23 -9.14 -7.54 2.51
C HIS A 23 -7.96 -7.93 1.60
N PRO A 24 -8.08 -8.95 0.75
CA PRO A 24 -7.02 -9.29 -0.21
C PRO A 24 -6.72 -8.11 -1.14
N GLY A 25 -5.45 -7.79 -1.33
CA GLY A 25 -5.01 -6.66 -2.13
C GLY A 25 -3.55 -6.75 -2.54
N PRO A 26 -3.04 -5.74 -3.28
CA PRO A 26 -1.69 -5.74 -3.78
C PRO A 26 -0.66 -5.48 -2.67
N LEU A 27 0.58 -5.90 -2.92
CA LEU A 27 1.75 -5.35 -2.24
C LEU A 27 2.11 -4.02 -2.92
N VAL A 28 2.15 -2.95 -2.15
CA VAL A 28 2.53 -1.61 -2.60
C VAL A 28 3.94 -1.30 -2.08
N LEU A 29 4.77 -0.73 -2.94
CA LEU A 29 6.15 -0.33 -2.65
C LEU A 29 6.27 1.17 -2.89
N LEU A 30 6.90 1.87 -1.93
CA LEU A 30 7.20 3.29 -2.03
C LEU A 30 8.70 3.44 -2.27
N ASP A 31 9.04 4.12 -3.36
CA ASP A 31 10.40 4.52 -3.67
C ASP A 31 10.63 5.95 -3.20
N GLY A 32 11.72 6.17 -2.45
CA GLY A 32 12.07 7.44 -1.84
C GLY A 32 11.65 7.61 -0.37
N GLU A 33 11.71 8.86 0.09
CA GLU A 33 11.29 9.26 1.44
C GLU A 33 9.83 9.73 1.38
N ALA A 34 9.02 9.31 2.36
CA ALA A 34 7.61 9.63 2.45
C ALA A 34 7.31 10.19 3.84
N ASN A 35 6.53 11.27 3.92
CA ASN A 35 6.00 11.78 5.18
C ASN A 35 4.68 11.06 5.55
N ASP A 36 4.09 11.39 6.69
CA ASP A 36 2.86 10.73 7.14
C ASP A 36 1.65 10.94 6.19
N ASP A 37 1.54 12.08 5.50
CA ASP A 37 0.48 12.33 4.52
C ASP A 37 0.66 11.47 3.25
N ASP A 38 1.91 11.32 2.79
CA ASP A 38 2.27 10.44 1.67
C ASP A 38 1.97 8.98 2.01
N LEU A 39 2.28 8.55 3.24
CA LEU A 39 2.00 7.21 3.74
C LEU A 39 0.50 6.94 3.84
N GLN A 40 -0.27 7.92 4.31
CA GLN A 40 -1.72 7.85 4.35
C GLN A 40 -2.32 7.70 2.95
N LEU A 41 -1.87 8.53 1.99
CA LEU A 41 -2.31 8.45 0.60
C LEU A 41 -1.98 7.09 -0.02
N ALA A 42 -0.77 6.59 0.20
CA ALA A 42 -0.36 5.28 -0.29
C ALA A 42 -1.20 4.14 0.30
N ALA A 43 -1.58 4.23 1.58
CA ALA A 43 -2.49 3.26 2.21
C ALA A 43 -3.89 3.31 1.58
N GLN A 44 -4.44 4.50 1.32
CA GLN A 44 -5.74 4.64 0.65
C GLN A 44 -5.73 4.11 -0.79
N LEU A 45 -4.63 4.30 -1.52
CA LEU A 45 -4.42 3.70 -2.84
C LEU A 45 -4.34 2.18 -2.77
N ALA A 46 -3.56 1.63 -1.82
CA ALA A 46 -3.49 0.18 -1.59
C ALA A 46 -4.89 -0.40 -1.31
N ALA A 47 -5.69 0.30 -0.50
CA ALA A 47 -7.08 -0.06 -0.22
C ALA A 47 -7.97 0.01 -1.47
N ARG A 48 -7.84 1.05 -2.30
CA ARG A 48 -8.60 1.19 -3.56
C ARG A 48 -8.31 0.05 -4.54
N PHE A 49 -7.06 -0.38 -4.67
CA PHE A 49 -6.72 -1.49 -5.56
C PHE A 49 -6.89 -2.88 -4.93
N SER A 50 -7.46 -2.96 -3.73
CA SER A 50 -7.80 -4.21 -3.05
C SER A 50 -9.25 -4.67 -3.32
N GLN A 51 -9.63 -5.83 -2.79
CA GLN A 51 -11.02 -6.29 -2.72
C GLN A 51 -11.88 -5.44 -1.76
N GLY A 52 -11.27 -4.63 -0.89
CA GLY A 52 -11.94 -3.70 0.03
C GLY A 52 -12.31 -2.35 -0.59
N LYS A 53 -12.20 -2.18 -1.92
CA LYS A 53 -12.37 -0.89 -2.63
C LYS A 53 -13.72 -0.16 -2.47
N MET A 54 -14.72 -0.81 -1.89
CA MET A 54 -16.05 -0.25 -1.58
C MET A 54 -16.40 -0.35 -0.09
N ALA A 55 -15.46 -0.77 0.76
CA ALA A 55 -15.66 -0.84 2.20
C ALA A 55 -15.46 0.55 2.82
N ASP A 56 -16.16 0.83 3.93
CA ASP A 56 -15.99 2.08 4.68
C ASP A 56 -14.57 2.22 5.25
N THR A 57 -13.94 1.08 5.56
CA THR A 57 -12.60 1.01 6.14
C THR A 57 -11.87 -0.24 5.69
N VAL A 58 -10.59 -0.08 5.37
CA VAL A 58 -9.65 -1.16 5.07
C VAL A 58 -8.43 -0.99 5.97
N ARG A 59 -8.08 -2.06 6.68
CA ARG A 59 -6.82 -2.14 7.44
C ARG A 59 -5.63 -2.43 6.54
N VAL A 60 -4.58 -1.64 6.70
CA VAL A 60 -3.32 -1.67 5.96
C VAL A 60 -2.17 -1.82 6.94
N GLU A 61 -1.27 -2.76 6.70
CA GLU A 61 0.00 -2.88 7.44
C GLU A 61 1.09 -2.13 6.67
N LEU A 62 1.71 -1.15 7.33
CA LEU A 62 2.80 -0.33 6.83
C LEU A 62 4.13 -0.79 7.46
N HIS A 63 5.11 -1.01 6.61
CA HIS A 63 6.47 -1.41 6.97
C HIS A 63 7.44 -0.36 6.45
N GLU A 64 7.83 0.56 7.31
CA GLU A 64 8.86 1.54 7.01
C GLU A 64 10.26 0.95 7.27
N LYS A 65 11.25 1.44 6.53
CA LYS A 65 12.63 0.98 6.63
C LYS A 65 13.20 1.24 8.03
N GLY A 66 13.47 0.16 8.76
CA GLY A 66 14.10 0.24 10.09
C GLY A 66 13.18 0.71 11.21
N ALA A 67 11.90 0.94 10.94
CA ALA A 67 10.90 1.27 11.96
C ALA A 67 10.10 0.03 12.37
N THR A 68 9.33 0.18 13.45
CA THR A 68 8.33 -0.82 13.82
C THR A 68 7.15 -0.71 12.88
N LYS A 69 6.57 -1.86 12.51
CA LYS A 69 5.36 -1.95 11.70
C LYS A 69 4.23 -1.13 12.33
N ARG A 70 3.46 -0.43 11.50
CA ARG A 70 2.26 0.31 11.90
C ARG A 70 1.06 -0.23 11.17
N GLU A 71 -0.10 -0.20 11.81
CA GLU A 71 -1.38 -0.47 11.14
C GLU A 71 -2.14 0.84 10.95
N LEU A 72 -2.74 1.00 9.77
CA LEU A 72 -3.57 2.13 9.41
C LEU A 72 -4.96 1.62 9.02
N ASP A 73 -5.98 2.27 9.54
CA ASP A 73 -7.36 2.09 9.09
C ASP A 73 -7.70 3.26 8.17
N VAL A 74 -7.95 2.96 6.90
CA VAL A 74 -8.16 3.98 5.87
C VAL A 74 -9.43 3.72 5.08
N THR A 75 -10.10 4.79 4.67
CA THR A 75 -11.16 4.71 3.67
C THR A 75 -10.53 4.66 2.28
N PRO A 76 -10.86 3.65 1.43
CA PRO A 76 -10.37 3.59 0.06
C PRO A 76 -10.75 4.85 -0.72
N LEU A 77 -9.85 5.35 -1.56
CA LEU A 77 -10.20 6.41 -2.51
C LEU A 77 -11.29 5.94 -3.48
N THR A 78 -12.15 6.85 -3.91
CA THR A 78 -13.01 6.62 -5.07
C THR A 78 -12.19 6.75 -6.36
N ASN A 79 -12.80 6.45 -7.52
CA ASN A 79 -12.10 6.65 -8.79
C ASN A 79 -11.90 8.15 -9.09
N GLU A 80 -12.83 9.00 -8.67
CA GLU A 80 -12.82 10.42 -8.93
C GLU A 80 -11.75 11.16 -8.11
N GLU A 81 -11.34 10.58 -6.99
CA GLU A 81 -10.28 11.10 -6.12
C GLU A 81 -8.87 10.77 -6.64
N ILE A 82 -8.73 9.85 -7.60
CA ILE A 82 -7.45 9.49 -8.20
C ILE A 82 -7.26 10.30 -9.50
N PRO A 83 -6.18 11.10 -9.63
CA PRO A 83 -5.88 11.82 -10.86
C PRO A 83 -5.80 10.88 -12.06
N VAL A 84 -6.51 11.22 -13.15
CA VAL A 84 -6.60 10.35 -14.34
C VAL A 84 -5.23 10.12 -14.98
N GLU A 85 -4.33 11.10 -14.86
CA GLU A 85 -2.96 11.05 -15.36
C GLU A 85 -2.07 10.02 -14.64
N TRP A 86 -2.51 9.47 -13.50
CA TRP A 86 -1.77 8.41 -12.80
C TRP A 86 -2.04 7.02 -13.35
N TYR A 87 -3.10 6.84 -14.12
CA TYR A 87 -3.38 5.57 -14.79
C TYR A 87 -2.49 5.44 -16.03
N LEU A 88 -1.80 4.30 -16.14
CA LEU A 88 -0.91 3.93 -17.26
C LEU A 88 -1.66 3.22 -18.39
#